data_AF-A0A7X0W511-F1
#
_entry.id   AF-A0A7X0W511-F1
#
_cell.length_a   1.000
_cell.length_b   1.000
_cell.length_c   1.000
_cell.angle_alpha   90.00
_cell.angle_beta   90.00
_cell.angle_gamma   90.00
#
_symmetry.space_group_name_H-M   'P 1'
#
loop_
_entity.id
_entity.type
_entity.pdbx_description
1 polymer ?
#
loop_
_entity_poly.entity_id
_entity_poly.type
_entity_poly.pdbx_seq_one_letter_code
_entity_poly.pdbx_strand_id
1 'polypeptide(L)'
;MEFMSMILTGLILAAIISGLSFIVGKLSGLSWFWIAFSANSGFFLIFLTVQNSFPEDAALALSYLNLGIGIFLIVLTLFQSSNWLLKKTMQRKH
;
A
#
# COMPACT_ATOMS: atom_id res chain seq x y z
N MET A 1 1.73 -20.13 -13.08
CA MET A 1 2.72 -19.04 -13.21
C MET A 1 2.07 -17.65 -13.17
N GLU A 2 0.82 -17.49 -13.63
CA GLU A 2 0.14 -16.19 -13.69
C GLU A 2 -0.22 -15.59 -12.31
N PHE A 3 -0.58 -16.42 -11.32
CA PHE A 3 -0.95 -15.94 -9.98
C PHE A 3 0.17 -15.18 -9.24
N MET A 4 1.39 -15.73 -9.23
CA MET A 4 2.57 -15.08 -8.64
C MET A 4 2.87 -13.75 -9.35
N SER A 5 2.67 -13.70 -10.67
CA SER A 5 2.85 -12.49 -11.46
C SER A 5 1.84 -11.40 -11.06
N MET A 6 0.58 -11.75 -10.80
CA MET A 6 -0.46 -10.79 -10.42
C MET A 6 -0.26 -10.21 -9.01
N ILE A 7 0.15 -11.03 -8.04
CA ILE A 7 0.50 -10.55 -6.69
C ILE A 7 1.71 -9.60 -6.77
N LEU A 8 2.73 -9.97 -7.54
CA LEU A 8 3.90 -9.11 -7.77
C LEU A 8 3.51 -7.80 -8.46
N THR A 9 2.60 -7.85 -9.43
CA THR A 9 2.05 -6.66 -10.09
C THR A 9 1.37 -5.73 -9.10
N GLY A 10 0.56 -6.27 -8.18
CA GLY A 10 -0.06 -5.49 -7.10
C GLY A 10 0.97 -4.83 -6.17
N LEU A 11 2.04 -5.55 -5.82
CA LEU A 11 3.15 -5.00 -5.02
C LEU A 11 3.88 -3.86 -5.75
N ILE A 12 4.19 -4.04 -7.03
CA ILE A 12 4.86 -3.01 -7.85
C ILE A 12 3.97 -1.78 -7.99
N LEU A 13 2.67 -1.97 -8.24
CA LEU A 13 1.72 -0.87 -8.32
C LEU A 13 1.72 -0.06 -7.00
N ALA A 14 1.61 -0.75 -5.86
CA ALA A 14 1.62 -0.10 -4.55
C ALA A 14 2.95 0.64 -4.26
N ALA A 15 4.07 0.09 -4.72
CA ALA A 15 5.38 0.73 -4.62
C ALA A 15 5.46 2.01 -5.47
N ILE A 16 4.96 1.98 -6.70
CA ILE A 16 4.91 3.16 -7.59
C ILE A 16 4.04 4.27 -7.00
N ILE A 17 2.84 3.92 -6.53
CA ILE A 17 1.94 4.87 -5.84
C ILE A 17 2.62 5.49 -4.63
N SER A 18 3.39 4.70 -3.88
CA SER A 18 4.16 5.19 -2.74
C SER A 18 5.31 6.11 -3.17
N GLY A 19 6.00 5.80 -4.27
CA GLY A 19 7.01 6.69 -4.85
C GLY A 19 6.43 8.03 -5.30
N LEU A 20 5.28 8.02 -5.97
CA LEU A 20 4.57 9.25 -6.33
C LEU A 20 4.13 10.04 -5.10
N SER A 21 3.63 9.34 -4.08
CA SER A 21 3.26 9.95 -2.81
C SER A 21 4.44 10.67 -2.15
N PHE A 22 5.69 10.21 -2.38
CA PHE A 22 6.89 10.85 -1.83
C PHE A 22 7.12 12.22 -2.46
N ILE A 23 6.95 12.30 -3.77
CA ILE A 23 7.03 13.56 -4.53
C ILE A 23 5.92 14.51 -4.05
N VAL A 24 4.69 14.01 -3.92
CA VAL A 24 3.56 14.82 -3.44
C VAL A 24 3.79 15.30 -2.00
N GLY A 25 4.30 14.45 -1.11
CA GLY A 25 4.63 14.84 0.26
C GLY A 25 5.70 15.93 0.32
N LYS A 26 6.70 15.88 -0.57
CA LYS A 26 7.71 16.94 -0.71
C LYS A 26 7.12 18.28 -1.16
N LEU A 27 6.15 18.27 -2.08
CA LEU A 27 5.52 19.48 -2.61
C LEU A 27 4.47 20.08 -1.66
N SER A 28 3.71 19.23 -0.96
CA SER A 28 2.60 19.65 -0.09
C SER A 28 3.01 19.92 1.36
N GLY A 29 4.18 19.47 1.79
CA GLY A 29 4.61 19.52 3.20
C GLY A 29 3.89 18.50 4.10
N LEU A 30 3.00 17.67 3.54
CA LEU A 30 2.31 16.61 4.27
C LEU A 30 3.21 15.37 4.44
N SER A 31 2.91 14.56 5.46
CA SER A 31 3.63 13.31 5.68
C SER A 31 3.43 12.35 4.50
N TRP A 32 4.54 12.00 3.86
CA TRP A 32 4.60 10.98 2.81
C TRP A 32 3.83 9.71 3.17
N PHE A 33 4.01 9.22 4.40
CA PHE A 33 3.38 8.00 4.88
C PHE A 33 1.85 8.07 4.78
N TRP A 34 1.25 9.18 5.23
CA TRP A 34 -0.21 9.31 5.24
C TRP A 34 -0.78 9.43 3.82
N ILE A 35 -0.05 10.07 2.91
CA ILE A 35 -0.43 10.14 1.50
C ILE A 35 -0.38 8.74 0.87
N ALA A 36 0.76 8.04 1.03
CA ALA A 36 0.95 6.71 0.48
C ALA A 36 -0.05 5.70 1.05
N PHE A 37 -0.28 5.72 2.36
CA PHE A 37 -1.24 4.85 3.03
C PHE A 37 -2.66 5.10 2.54
N SER A 38 -3.07 6.37 2.43
CA SER A 38 -4.42 6.74 1.96
C SER A 38 -4.63 6.34 0.50
N ALA A 39 -3.66 6.58 -0.38
CA ALA A 39 -3.76 6.22 -1.78
C ALA A 39 -3.85 4.69 -1.98
N ASN A 40 -2.95 3.92 -1.36
CA ASN A 40 -2.96 2.46 -1.45
C ASN A 40 -4.21 1.84 -0.82
N SER A 41 -4.69 2.39 0.30
CA SER A 41 -5.95 1.95 0.92
C SER A 41 -7.15 2.26 0.04
N GLY A 42 -7.15 3.41 -0.64
CA GLY A 42 -8.18 3.77 -1.61
C GLY A 42 -8.24 2.77 -2.77
N PHE A 43 -7.10 2.43 -3.38
CA PHE A 43 -7.04 1.39 -4.41
C PHE A 43 -7.50 0.04 -3.89
N PHE A 44 -7.08 -0.35 -2.69
CA PHE A 44 -7.48 -1.62 -2.08
C PHE A 44 -9.00 -1.73 -1.91
N LEU A 45 -9.64 -0.67 -1.41
CA LEU A 45 -11.10 -0.62 -1.24
C LEU A 45 -11.85 -0.59 -2.56
N ILE A 46 -11.36 0.17 -3.55
CA ILE A 46 -11.97 0.23 -4.88
C ILE A 46 -11.93 -1.16 -5.53
N PHE A 47 -10.78 -1.82 -5.51
CA PHE A 47 -10.63 -3.16 -6.09
C PHE A 47 -11.47 -4.21 -5.37
N LEU A 48 -11.55 -4.14 -4.04
CA LEU A 48 -12.45 -5.00 -3.26
C LEU A 48 -13.93 -4.79 -3.62
N THR A 49 -14.33 -3.55 -3.90
CA THR A 49 -15.73 -3.21 -4.17
C THR A 49 -16.13 -3.60 -5.59
N VAL A 50 -15.26 -3.32 -6.57
CA VAL A 50 -15.56 -3.50 -8.00
C VAL A 50 -15.34 -4.95 -8.46
N GLN A 51 -14.63 -5.79 -7.71
CA GLN A 51 -14.38 -7.19 -8.10
C GLN A 51 -15.67 -7.98 -8.39
N ASN A 52 -16.75 -7.68 -7.66
CA ASN A 52 -18.05 -8.35 -7.82
C ASN A 52 -18.78 -7.94 -9.11
N SER A 53 -18.33 -6.89 -9.79
CA SER A 53 -18.88 -6.41 -11.06
C SER A 53 -18.19 -7.02 -12.28
N PHE A 54 -17.12 -7.79 -12.08
CA PHE A 54 -16.35 -8.42 -13.16
C PHE A 54 -16.68 -9.91 -13.30
N PRO A 55 -16.45 -10.51 -14.50
CA PRO A 55 -16.50 -11.96 -14.69
C PRO A 55 -15.53 -12.70 -13.76
N GLU A 56 -15.82 -13.97 -13.43
CA GLU A 56 -15.08 -14.75 -12.43
C GLU A 56 -13.56 -14.76 -12.63
N ASP A 57 -13.08 -14.91 -13.87
CA ASP A 57 -11.66 -14.91 -14.19
C ASP A 57 -10.97 -13.57 -13.89
N ALA A 58 -11.65 -12.46 -14.20
CA ALA A 58 -11.16 -11.11 -13.95
C ALA A 58 -11.27 -10.72 -12.47
N ALA A 59 -12.31 -11.20 -11.78
CA ALA A 59 -12.47 -11.03 -10.34
C ALA A 59 -11.36 -11.74 -9.56
N LEU A 60 -11.00 -12.97 -9.97
CA LEU A 60 -9.86 -13.68 -9.40
C LEU A 60 -8.55 -12.93 -9.62
N ALA A 61 -8.28 -12.49 -10.86
CA ALA A 61 -7.09 -11.70 -11.17
C ALA A 61 -6.99 -10.43 -10.31
N LEU A 62 -8.11 -9.71 -10.18
CA LEU A 62 -8.19 -8.51 -9.36
C LEU A 62 -7.99 -8.80 -7.88
N SER A 63 -8.48 -9.94 -7.37
CA SER A 63 -8.26 -10.37 -5.98
C SER A 63 -6.78 -10.62 -5.68
N TYR A 64 -6.04 -11.25 -6.61
CA TYR A 64 -4.59 -11.47 -6.45
C TYR A 64 -3.79 -10.19 -6.51
N LEU A 65 -4.17 -9.27 -7.41
CA LEU A 65 -3.60 -7.93 -7.44
C LEU A 65 -3.87 -7.19 -6.13
N ASN A 66 -5.09 -7.29 -5.60
CA ASN A 66 -5.49 -6.66 -4.35
C ASN A 66 -4.74 -7.25 -3.14
N LEU A 67 -4.45 -8.56 -3.15
CA LEU A 67 -3.59 -9.20 -2.15
C LEU A 67 -2.17 -8.59 -2.15
N GLY A 68 -1.59 -8.32 -3.33
CA GLY A 68 -0.30 -7.64 -3.44
C GLY A 68 -0.31 -6.25 -2.79
N ILE A 69 -1.35 -5.46 -3.06
CA ILE A 69 -1.54 -4.14 -2.42
C ILE A 69 -1.72 -4.26 -0.91
N GLY A 70 -2.51 -5.26 -0.46
CA GLY A 70 -2.73 -5.53 0.96
C GLY A 70 -1.44 -5.88 1.71
N ILE A 71 -0.59 -6.73 1.13
CA ILE A 71 0.74 -7.05 1.69
C ILE A 71 1.57 -5.77 1.83
N PHE A 72 1.57 -4.91 0.81
CA PHE A 72 2.30 -3.64 0.85
C PHE A 72 1.80 -2.71 1.97
N LEU A 73 0.48 -2.61 2.18
CA LEU A 73 -0.12 -1.83 3.27
C LEU A 73 0.31 -2.33 4.65
N ILE A 74 0.42 -3.65 4.83
CA ILE A 74 0.94 -4.25 6.07
C ILE A 74 2.40 -3.83 6.27
N VAL A 75 3.24 -3.93 5.24
CA VAL A 75 4.66 -3.52 5.29
C VAL A 75 4.79 -2.03 5.64
N LEU A 76 4.01 -1.15 5.02
CA LEU A 76 3.98 0.27 5.35
C LEU A 76 3.62 0.51 6.83
N THR A 77 2.59 -0.17 7.33
CA THR A 77 2.12 -0.02 8.71
C THR A 77 3.16 -0.50 9.73
N LEU A 78 3.84 -1.62 9.43
CA LEU A 78 4.95 -2.12 10.24
C LEU A 78 6.13 -1.15 10.26
N PHE A 79 6.45 -0.55 9.11
CA PHE A 79 7.52 0.44 9.01
C PHE A 79 7.22 1.69 9.84
N GLN A 80 5.99 2.23 9.74
CA GLN A 80 5.57 3.38 10.54
C GLN A 80 5.56 3.09 12.04
N SER A 81 5.07 1.92 12.44
CA SER A 81 5.03 1.48 13.85
C SER A 81 6.45 1.35 14.42
N SER A 82 7.37 0.76 13.64
CA SER A 82 8.79 0.64 14.00
C SER A 82 9.44 2.01 14.18
N ASN A 83 9.21 2.94 13.25
CA ASN A 83 9.75 4.30 13.32
C ASN A 83 9.22 5.06 14.56
N TRP A 84 7.95 4.90 14.88
CA TRP A 84 7.35 5.49 16.08
C TRP A 84 7.94 4.90 17.37
N LEU A 85 8.12 3.58 17.44
CA LEU A 85 8.74 2.91 18.59
C LEU A 85 10.18 3.36 18.81
N LEU A 86 10.98 3.47 17.74
CA LEU A 86 12.36 3.95 17.80
C LEU A 86 12.45 5.40 18.29
N LYS A 87 11.56 6.28 17.81
CA LYS A 87 11.48 7.67 18.29
C LYS A 87 11.16 7.74 19.77
N LYS A 88 10.19 6.95 20.24
CA LYS A 88 9.83 6.91 21.67
C LYS A 88 10.93 6.35 22.56
N THR A 89 11.69 5.37 22.10
CA THR A 89 12.81 4.81 22.88
C THR A 89 13.99 5.77 22.97
N MET A 90 14.29 6.53 21.91
CA MET A 90 15.35 7.54 21.96
C MET A 90 14.99 8.74 22.85
N GLN A 91 13.72 9.16 22.87
CA GLN A 91 13.27 10.24 23.76
C GLN A 91 13.31 9.89 25.25
N ARG A 92 13.34 8.60 25.63
CA ARG A 92 13.47 8.17 27.02
C ARG A 92 14.91 8.15 27.54
N LYS A 93 15.91 8.30 26.65
CA LYS A 93 17.34 8.32 27.01
C LYS A 93 17.89 9.74 27.22
N HIS A 94 17.08 10.77 26.96
CA HIS A 94 17.37 12.17 27.25
C HIS A 94 16.55 12.65 28.44
#